data_AF-A0A660E626-F1
#
_entry.id   AF-A0A660E626-F1
#
_cell.length_a   1.000
_cell.length_b   1.000
_cell.length_c   1.000
_cell.angle_alpha   90.00
_cell.angle_beta   90.00
_cell.angle_gamma   90.00
#
_symmetry.space_group_name_H-M   'P 1'
#
loop_
_entity.id
_entity.type
_entity.pdbx_description
1 polymer ?
#
loop_
_entity_poly.entity_id
_entity_poly.type
_entity_poly.pdbx_seq_one_letter_code
_entity_poly.pdbx_strand_id
1 'polypeptide(L)'
;MERETKITAKNWLLVTGLFLIVFIVGADSFIIAPLLPAIEQSFQIPINQAALTVSVYAVCYAVGAPILGPLGDRYPRQRLLLLGVGLFLIGSVLCAVAPTIILFDSCRAIAGIGAALTLPNIWALIGQTFKGQQLNLVMGITMSALSLSIAIGVPLGTGLAQLADWHWAFWGSAIVTMLALGVLWAVLPPVTPMKSVTTSYLSGYRTLLKTPSAWLTLLITLVWMLGFYTVYTFLGTYVTAAFHLNTGQSGILFSLYGLSNFVASFFSGKLVTRIGLLRSVQLNGLLSVVLILGMIGGANNLVIIAGCLIGLALVQGFGVTALNAYVVNRLPEQRSTMTAFNSACLYFGLTFSSMFGGALYLQIGFQGLCGIACAALLIAVGLARYVAKK
;
A
#
# COMPACT_ATOMS: atom_id res chain seq x y z
N MET A 1 -21.92 28.34 -15.31
CA MET A 1 -20.45 28.36 -15.24
C MET A 1 -20.06 28.72 -13.81
N GLU A 2 -19.87 27.72 -12.95
CA GLU A 2 -19.38 27.93 -11.59
C GLU A 2 -17.96 28.48 -11.64
N ARG A 3 -17.68 29.56 -10.90
CA ARG A 3 -16.31 30.06 -10.69
C ARG A 3 -15.48 28.93 -10.10
N GLU A 4 -14.52 28.41 -10.87
CA GLU A 4 -13.48 27.54 -10.34
C GLU A 4 -12.68 28.32 -9.28
N THR A 5 -13.00 28.09 -7.99
CA THR A 5 -12.28 28.70 -6.86
C THR A 5 -10.86 28.19 -6.85
N LYS A 6 -9.91 28.94 -7.44
CA LYS A 6 -8.47 28.59 -7.47
C LYS A 6 -7.96 28.03 -6.14
N ILE A 7 -7.16 26.96 -6.21
CA ILE A 7 -6.51 26.35 -5.03
C ILE A 7 -5.59 27.40 -4.39
N THR A 8 -5.83 27.73 -3.13
CA THR A 8 -5.03 28.70 -2.37
C THR A 8 -3.67 28.12 -1.98
N ALA A 9 -2.69 28.97 -1.67
CA ALA A 9 -1.37 28.53 -1.19
C ALA A 9 -1.47 27.63 0.06
N LYS A 10 -2.40 27.94 0.98
CA LYS A 10 -2.70 27.11 2.15
C LYS A 10 -3.17 25.71 1.77
N ASN A 11 -4.04 25.59 0.76
CA ASN A 11 -4.52 24.30 0.29
C ASN A 11 -3.39 23.49 -0.37
N TRP A 12 -2.48 24.14 -1.09
CA TRP A 12 -1.30 23.46 -1.62
C TRP A 12 -0.38 22.92 -0.53
N LEU A 13 -0.12 23.69 0.53
CA LEU A 13 0.65 23.19 1.68
C LEU A 13 -0.02 22.00 2.36
N LEU A 14 -1.36 22.02 2.48
CA LEU A 14 -2.11 20.86 2.98
C LEU A 14 -1.88 19.64 2.08
N VAL A 15 -2.04 19.79 0.76
CA VAL A 15 -1.82 18.72 -0.21
C VAL A 15 -0.39 18.19 -0.13
N THR A 16 0.62 19.06 0.05
CA THR A 16 2.02 18.64 0.23
C THR A 16 2.20 17.84 1.52
N GLY A 17 1.63 18.28 2.65
CA GLY A 17 1.69 17.52 3.90
C GLY A 17 1.03 16.15 3.78
N LEU A 18 -0.14 16.07 3.13
CA LEU A 18 -0.85 14.82 2.86
C LEU A 18 -0.07 13.93 1.87
N PHE A 19 0.57 14.51 0.87
CA PHE A 19 1.40 13.80 -0.08
C PHE A 19 2.62 13.16 0.60
N LEU A 20 3.34 13.92 1.42
CA LEU A 20 4.54 13.45 2.12
C LEU A 20 4.21 12.27 3.06
N ILE A 21 3.09 12.33 3.78
CA ILE A 21 2.70 11.24 4.68
C ILE A 21 2.25 10.00 3.91
N VAL A 22 1.50 10.14 2.80
CA VAL A 22 1.12 8.98 1.98
C VAL A 22 2.35 8.36 1.31
N PHE A 23 3.29 9.19 0.86
CA PHE A 23 4.57 8.76 0.33
C PHE A 23 5.35 7.94 1.36
N ILE A 24 5.52 8.45 2.59
CA ILE A 24 6.38 7.79 3.57
C ILE A 24 5.75 6.54 4.18
N VAL A 25 4.43 6.54 4.42
CA VAL A 25 3.70 5.33 4.84
C VAL A 25 3.78 4.27 3.74
N GLY A 26 3.67 4.66 2.47
CA GLY A 26 3.90 3.78 1.33
C GLY A 26 5.32 3.20 1.35
N ALA A 27 6.34 4.05 1.41
CA ALA A 27 7.74 3.63 1.37
C ALA A 27 8.06 2.66 2.51
N ASP A 28 7.64 2.98 3.73
CA ASP A 28 7.80 2.14 4.92
C ASP A 28 7.08 0.79 4.82
N SER A 29 5.92 0.73 4.16
CA SER A 29 5.20 -0.53 3.94
C SER A 29 5.91 -1.48 2.96
N PHE A 30 6.73 -0.92 2.07
CA PHE A 30 7.36 -1.66 0.97
C PHE A 30 8.87 -1.85 1.12
N ILE A 31 9.52 -1.07 1.98
CA ILE A 31 10.99 -1.08 2.15
C ILE A 31 11.52 -2.38 2.75
N ILE A 32 10.72 -3.11 3.54
CA ILE A 32 11.18 -4.36 4.18
C ILE A 32 11.54 -5.41 3.14
N ALA A 33 10.80 -5.52 2.02
CA ALA A 33 11.01 -6.57 1.02
C ALA A 33 12.46 -6.62 0.48
N PRO A 34 13.07 -5.52 0.01
CA PRO A 34 14.50 -5.50 -0.35
C PRO A 34 15.46 -5.53 0.84
N LEU A 35 15.01 -5.24 2.06
CA LEU A 35 15.82 -5.29 3.28
C LEU A 35 15.80 -6.64 3.99
N LEU A 36 14.94 -7.58 3.61
CA LEU A 36 14.83 -8.90 4.25
C LEU A 36 16.19 -9.59 4.44
N PRO A 37 17.08 -9.68 3.42
CA PRO A 37 18.40 -10.28 3.60
C PRO A 37 19.26 -9.58 4.66
N ALA A 38 19.19 -8.25 4.73
CA ALA A 38 19.94 -7.47 5.72
C ALA A 38 19.39 -7.68 7.14
N ILE A 39 18.07 -7.81 7.28
CA ILE A 39 17.40 -8.10 8.56
C ILE A 39 17.75 -9.53 9.04
N GLU A 40 17.71 -10.52 8.14
CA GLU A 40 18.15 -11.89 8.44
C GLU A 40 19.58 -11.92 8.95
N GLN A 41 20.50 -11.22 8.27
CA GLN A 41 21.90 -11.15 8.65
C GLN A 41 22.11 -10.38 9.97
N SER A 42 21.39 -9.28 10.19
CA SER A 42 21.55 -8.44 11.38
C SER A 42 21.07 -9.15 12.65
N PHE A 43 19.93 -9.85 12.59
CA PHE A 43 19.38 -10.56 13.74
C PHE A 43 19.73 -12.05 13.79
N GLN A 44 20.41 -12.58 12.77
CA GLN A 44 20.76 -14.01 12.65
C GLN A 44 19.51 -14.90 12.74
N ILE A 45 18.46 -14.53 12.00
CA ILE A 45 17.17 -15.22 11.97
C ILE A 45 16.86 -15.75 10.56
N PRO A 46 16.06 -16.81 10.42
CA PRO A 46 15.65 -17.31 9.12
C PRO A 46 14.59 -16.42 8.44
N ILE A 47 14.52 -16.48 7.10
CA ILE A 47 13.59 -15.71 6.26
C ILE A 47 12.13 -15.76 6.70
N ASN A 48 11.67 -16.92 7.20
CA ASN A 48 10.30 -17.07 7.66
C ASN A 48 10.00 -16.22 8.90
N GLN A 49 11.01 -15.96 9.75
CA GLN A 49 10.87 -15.04 10.88
C GLN A 49 11.02 -13.59 10.44
N ALA A 50 11.99 -13.27 9.56
CA ALA A 50 12.16 -11.91 9.03
C ALA A 50 10.92 -11.42 8.24
N ALA A 51 10.26 -12.33 7.51
CA ALA A 51 9.03 -12.03 6.79
C ALA A 51 7.86 -11.65 7.72
N LEU A 52 7.82 -12.16 8.96
CA LEU A 52 6.76 -11.83 9.91
C LEU A 52 6.75 -10.35 10.29
N THR A 53 7.89 -9.64 10.22
CA THR A 53 7.92 -8.20 10.44
C THR A 53 7.00 -7.45 9.46
N VAL A 54 6.93 -7.90 8.21
CA VAL A 54 5.97 -7.37 7.21
C VAL A 54 4.54 -7.64 7.67
N SER A 55 4.28 -8.87 8.15
CA SER A 55 2.96 -9.28 8.64
C SER A 55 2.50 -8.48 9.85
N VAL A 56 3.39 -8.18 10.80
CA VAL A 56 3.04 -7.47 12.04
C VAL A 56 2.54 -6.05 11.73
N TYR A 57 3.25 -5.32 10.88
CA TYR A 57 2.78 -4.01 10.43
C TYR A 57 1.46 -4.13 9.66
N ALA A 58 1.39 -5.07 8.72
CA ALA A 58 0.24 -5.22 7.84
C ALA A 58 -1.03 -5.67 8.58
N VAL A 59 -0.93 -6.55 9.57
CA VAL A 59 -2.08 -7.02 10.35
C VAL A 59 -2.61 -5.92 11.26
N CYS A 60 -1.71 -5.15 11.89
CA CYS A 60 -2.07 -3.98 12.68
C CYS A 60 -2.79 -2.94 11.81
N TYR A 61 -2.31 -2.72 10.58
CA TYR A 61 -3.03 -1.88 9.63
C TYR A 61 -4.38 -2.48 9.25
N ALA A 62 -4.43 -3.76 8.88
CA ALA A 62 -5.60 -4.41 8.33
C ALA A 62 -6.76 -4.50 9.33
N VAL A 63 -6.45 -4.79 10.60
CA VAL A 63 -7.41 -4.79 11.71
C VAL A 63 -7.72 -3.36 12.16
N GLY A 64 -6.69 -2.50 12.19
CA GLY A 64 -6.82 -1.11 12.64
C GLY A 64 -7.67 -0.26 11.70
N ALA A 65 -7.54 -0.38 10.37
CA ALA A 65 -8.19 0.51 9.42
C ALA A 65 -9.73 0.46 9.49
N PRO A 66 -10.41 -0.71 9.58
CA PRO A 66 -11.83 -0.77 9.85
C PRO A 66 -12.19 -0.18 11.22
N ILE A 67 -11.41 -0.40 12.27
CA ILE A 67 -11.76 0.07 13.62
C ILE A 67 -11.57 1.59 13.76
N LEU A 68 -10.44 2.09 13.26
CA LEU A 68 -9.95 3.45 13.46
C LEU A 68 -10.39 4.41 12.35
N GLY A 69 -10.62 3.93 11.13
CA GLY A 69 -11.02 4.76 10.00
C GLY A 69 -12.33 5.51 10.24
N PRO A 70 -13.42 4.84 10.65
CA PRO A 70 -14.70 5.49 10.91
C PRO A 70 -14.73 6.32 12.20
N LEU A 71 -13.68 6.29 13.05
CA LEU A 71 -13.59 7.23 14.17
C LEU A 71 -13.64 8.68 13.69
N GLY A 72 -13.23 8.95 12.44
CA GLY A 72 -13.33 10.27 11.81
C GLY A 72 -14.76 10.77 11.57
N ASP A 73 -15.77 9.91 11.75
CA ASP A 73 -17.17 10.31 11.73
C ASP A 73 -17.64 10.82 13.11
N ARG A 74 -16.94 10.46 14.20
CA ARG A 74 -17.24 10.87 15.58
C ARG A 74 -16.31 11.96 16.10
N TYR A 75 -15.04 11.88 15.73
CA TYR A 75 -14.01 12.82 16.16
C TYR A 75 -13.52 13.65 14.98
N PRO A 76 -13.07 14.90 15.23
CA PRO A 76 -12.53 15.74 14.18
C PRO A 76 -11.33 15.09 13.49
N ARG A 77 -11.44 14.91 12.17
CA ARG A 77 -10.47 14.19 11.35
C ARG A 77 -9.06 14.76 11.45
N GLN A 78 -8.92 16.07 11.66
CA GLN A 78 -7.62 16.73 11.85
C GLN A 78 -6.90 16.21 13.09
N ARG A 79 -7.62 15.96 14.20
CA ARG A 79 -7.01 15.38 15.42
C ARG A 79 -6.56 13.96 15.17
N LEU A 80 -7.42 13.14 14.57
CA LEU A 80 -7.09 11.75 14.28
C LEU A 80 -5.90 11.63 13.32
N LEU A 81 -5.85 12.50 12.31
CA LEU A 81 -4.73 12.57 11.39
C LEU A 81 -3.43 12.90 12.12
N LEU A 82 -3.39 13.97 12.92
CA LEU A 82 -2.19 14.34 13.68
C LEU A 82 -1.76 13.27 14.69
N LEU A 83 -2.72 12.63 15.37
CA LEU A 83 -2.45 11.52 16.28
C LEU A 83 -1.89 10.30 15.53
N GLY A 84 -2.46 9.96 14.38
CA GLY A 84 -1.98 8.85 13.55
C GLY A 84 -0.56 9.08 13.03
N VAL A 85 -0.29 10.29 12.54
CA VAL A 85 1.04 10.69 12.08
C VAL A 85 2.05 10.69 13.25
N GLY A 86 1.66 11.19 14.42
CA GLY A 86 2.50 11.14 15.62
C GLY A 86 2.80 9.71 16.07
N LEU A 87 1.81 8.82 16.05
CA LEU A 87 2.00 7.41 16.38
C LEU A 87 2.90 6.69 15.37
N PHE A 88 2.73 7.00 14.07
CA PHE A 88 3.61 6.50 13.02
C PHE A 88 5.04 7.01 13.19
N LEU A 89 5.24 8.29 13.53
CA LEU A 89 6.55 8.87 13.82
C LEU A 89 7.24 8.15 14.98
N ILE A 90 6.52 7.96 16.10
CA ILE A 90 7.05 7.25 17.26
C ILE A 90 7.44 5.82 16.87
N GLY A 91 6.56 5.10 16.18
CA GLY A 91 6.85 3.76 15.68
C GLY A 91 8.10 3.71 14.80
N SER A 92 8.23 4.64 13.85
CA SER A 92 9.38 4.73 12.95
C SER A 92 10.69 5.06 13.68
N VAL A 93 10.67 5.99 14.65
CA VAL A 93 11.86 6.29 15.47
C VAL A 93 12.27 5.09 16.30
N LEU A 94 11.30 4.40 16.93
CA LEU A 94 11.60 3.21 17.73
C LEU A 94 12.11 2.06 16.86
N CYS A 95 11.56 1.87 15.65
CA CYS A 95 12.10 0.94 14.66
C CYS A 95 13.56 1.25 14.31
N ALA A 96 13.93 2.53 14.20
CA ALA A 96 15.27 2.96 13.84
C ALA A 96 16.33 2.74 14.93
N VAL A 97 15.92 2.42 16.16
CA VAL A 97 16.81 2.16 17.29
C VAL A 97 16.59 0.77 17.91
N ALA A 98 15.80 -0.10 17.28
CA ALA A 98 15.39 -1.38 17.85
C ALA A 98 16.55 -2.41 17.82
N PRO A 99 17.10 -2.84 18.97
CA PRO A 99 18.26 -3.73 18.98
C PRO A 99 17.90 -5.21 18.85
N THR A 100 16.62 -5.55 18.87
CA THR A 100 16.13 -6.94 18.79
C THR A 100 14.93 -7.04 17.87
N ILE A 101 14.75 -8.21 17.24
CA ILE A 101 13.61 -8.48 16.35
C ILE A 101 12.26 -8.30 17.05
N ILE A 102 12.14 -8.71 18.31
CA ILE A 102 10.87 -8.60 19.08
C ILE A 102 10.51 -7.14 19.32
N LEU A 103 11.51 -6.31 19.69
CA LEU A 103 11.27 -4.88 19.85
C LEU A 103 10.92 -4.25 18.50
N PHE A 104 11.67 -4.59 17.45
CA PHE A 104 11.42 -4.09 16.11
C PHE A 104 10.00 -4.40 15.61
N ASP A 105 9.55 -5.64 15.76
CA ASP A 105 8.19 -6.07 15.43
C ASP A 105 7.14 -5.32 16.26
N SER A 106 7.39 -5.12 17.56
CA SER A 106 6.49 -4.35 18.43
C SER A 106 6.39 -2.88 17.99
N CYS A 107 7.50 -2.28 17.58
CA CYS A 107 7.55 -0.93 17.03
C CYS A 107 6.84 -0.84 15.67
N ARG A 108 6.96 -1.89 14.86
CA ARG A 108 6.24 -2.05 13.58
C ARG A 108 4.74 -2.13 13.79
N ALA A 109 4.28 -2.79 14.85
CA ALA A 109 2.87 -2.80 15.22
C ALA A 109 2.36 -1.38 15.52
N ILE A 110 3.12 -0.59 16.30
CA ILE A 110 2.79 0.81 16.62
C ILE A 110 2.68 1.65 15.34
N ALA A 111 3.67 1.54 14.44
CA ALA A 111 3.65 2.23 13.16
C ALA A 111 2.45 1.80 12.30
N GLY A 112 2.10 0.51 12.30
CA GLY A 112 0.95 -0.03 11.57
C GLY A 112 -0.38 0.54 12.05
N ILE A 113 -0.55 0.67 13.37
CA ILE A 113 -1.71 1.33 13.98
C ILE A 113 -1.75 2.81 13.60
N GLY A 114 -0.60 3.50 13.64
CA GLY A 114 -0.48 4.90 13.21
C GLY A 114 -0.88 5.11 11.75
N ALA A 115 -0.42 4.24 10.86
CA ALA A 115 -0.77 4.24 9.44
C ALA A 115 -2.28 3.96 9.21
N ALA A 116 -2.86 3.00 9.93
CA ALA A 116 -4.29 2.69 9.87
C ALA A 116 -5.18 3.84 10.34
N LEU A 117 -4.73 4.63 11.32
CA LEU A 117 -5.43 5.84 11.74
C LEU A 117 -5.26 6.98 10.72
N THR A 118 -4.13 7.02 10.02
CA THR A 118 -3.74 8.12 9.13
C THR A 118 -4.43 8.03 7.76
N LEU A 119 -4.16 6.98 6.98
CA LEU A 119 -4.54 6.94 5.55
C LEU A 119 -6.04 7.08 5.29
N PRO A 120 -6.96 6.37 5.98
CA PRO A 120 -8.39 6.55 5.77
C PRO A 120 -8.86 7.98 6.06
N ASN A 121 -8.29 8.61 7.10
CA ASN A 121 -8.62 9.99 7.47
C ASN A 121 -8.08 11.03 6.47
N ILE A 122 -6.96 10.75 5.79
CA ILE A 122 -6.48 11.58 4.67
C ILE A 122 -7.51 11.61 3.55
N TRP A 123 -7.97 10.44 3.09
CA TRP A 123 -8.93 10.35 1.98
C TRP A 123 -10.25 11.04 2.31
N ALA A 124 -10.72 10.87 3.55
CA ALA A 124 -11.93 11.53 4.01
C ALA A 124 -11.74 13.05 4.15
N LEU A 125 -10.61 13.54 4.66
CA LEU A 125 -10.30 14.97 4.76
C LEU A 125 -10.24 15.63 3.38
N ILE A 126 -9.62 14.97 2.40
CA ILE A 126 -9.59 15.44 1.01
C ILE A 126 -11.02 15.55 0.46
N GLY A 127 -11.85 14.51 0.67
CA GLY A 127 -13.25 14.50 0.24
C GLY A 127 -14.14 15.57 0.89
N GLN A 128 -13.81 16.01 2.11
CA GLN A 128 -14.50 17.10 2.79
C GLN A 128 -14.02 18.49 2.35
N THR A 129 -12.73 18.62 2.02
CA THR A 129 -12.08 19.91 1.75
C THR A 129 -12.24 20.34 0.29
N PHE A 130 -12.20 19.39 -0.65
CA PHE A 130 -12.21 19.67 -2.09
C PHE A 130 -13.49 19.14 -2.73
N LYS A 131 -13.95 19.81 -3.80
CA LYS A 131 -15.14 19.42 -4.57
C LYS A 131 -14.85 19.42 -6.08
N GLY A 132 -15.67 18.70 -6.84
CA GLY A 132 -15.63 18.67 -8.30
C GLY A 132 -14.26 18.29 -8.86
N GLN A 133 -13.77 19.06 -9.84
CA GLN A 133 -12.51 18.79 -10.53
C GLN A 133 -11.27 18.87 -9.62
N GLN A 134 -11.33 19.70 -8.56
CA GLN A 134 -10.23 19.82 -7.59
C GLN A 134 -10.10 18.58 -6.73
N LEU A 135 -11.21 17.96 -6.34
CA LEU A 135 -11.20 16.71 -5.61
C LEU A 135 -10.45 15.63 -6.39
N ASN A 136 -10.78 15.50 -7.68
CA ASN A 136 -10.13 14.54 -8.56
C ASN A 136 -8.63 14.82 -8.72
N LEU A 137 -8.24 16.10 -8.88
CA LEU A 137 -6.84 16.51 -8.97
C LEU A 137 -6.07 16.16 -7.69
N VAL A 138 -6.58 16.56 -6.52
CA VAL A 138 -5.91 16.33 -5.23
C VAL A 138 -5.85 14.84 -4.88
N MET A 139 -6.92 14.09 -5.14
CA MET A 139 -6.90 12.64 -5.01
C MET A 139 -5.85 12.01 -5.93
N GLY A 140 -5.75 12.47 -7.18
CA GLY A 140 -4.74 11.99 -8.14
C GLY A 140 -3.32 12.27 -7.68
N ILE A 141 -3.02 13.50 -7.25
CA ILE A 141 -1.70 13.89 -6.70
C ILE A 141 -1.36 13.04 -5.48
N THR A 142 -2.29 12.93 -4.53
CA THR A 142 -2.05 12.20 -3.28
C THR A 142 -1.91 10.70 -3.50
N MET A 143 -2.68 10.11 -4.44
CA MET A 143 -2.51 8.70 -4.83
C MET A 143 -1.20 8.45 -5.56
N SER A 144 -0.71 9.42 -6.34
CA SER A 144 0.59 9.30 -7.01
C SER A 144 1.75 9.17 -6.02
N ALA A 145 1.59 9.64 -4.78
CA ALA A 145 2.56 9.49 -3.70
C ALA A 145 2.86 8.01 -3.39
N LEU A 146 1.86 7.12 -3.43
CA LEU A 146 2.06 5.68 -3.23
C LEU A 146 2.96 5.09 -4.32
N SER A 147 2.71 5.43 -5.57
CA SER A 147 3.54 4.97 -6.68
C SER A 147 4.95 5.56 -6.61
N LEU A 148 5.08 6.84 -6.25
CA LEU A 148 6.37 7.49 -6.06
C LEU A 148 7.15 6.88 -4.88
N SER A 149 6.46 6.40 -3.85
CA SER A 149 7.09 5.75 -2.69
C SER A 149 7.89 4.51 -3.08
N ILE A 150 7.39 3.71 -4.03
CA ILE A 150 8.11 2.56 -4.55
C ILE A 150 9.20 3.01 -5.53
N ALA A 151 8.91 4.02 -6.36
CA ALA A 151 9.83 4.50 -7.39
C ALA A 151 11.09 5.18 -6.82
N ILE A 152 10.92 5.93 -5.73
CA ILE A 152 11.97 6.78 -5.15
C ILE A 152 12.21 6.43 -3.68
N GLY A 153 11.16 6.26 -2.89
CA GLY A 153 11.29 6.00 -1.45
C GLY A 153 12.03 4.70 -1.12
N VAL A 154 11.66 3.59 -1.78
CA VAL A 154 12.31 2.28 -1.59
C VAL A 154 13.80 2.31 -1.99
N PRO A 155 14.19 2.84 -3.16
CA PRO A 155 15.60 2.99 -3.54
C PRO A 155 16.40 3.92 -2.62
N LEU A 156 15.81 5.02 -2.17
CA LEU A 156 16.47 5.91 -1.22
C LEU A 156 16.70 5.20 0.12
N GLY A 157 15.68 4.49 0.64
CA GLY A 157 15.81 3.75 1.89
C GLY A 157 16.83 2.61 1.81
N THR A 158 16.85 1.86 0.71
CA THR A 158 17.83 0.79 0.47
C THR A 158 19.23 1.34 0.21
N GLY A 159 19.36 2.51 -0.42
CA GLY A 159 20.63 3.23 -0.55
C GLY A 159 21.18 3.70 0.80
N LEU A 160 20.33 4.26 1.67
CA LEU A 160 20.70 4.61 3.05
C LEU A 160 21.12 3.37 3.84
N ALA A 161 20.37 2.28 3.71
CA ALA A 161 20.71 0.99 4.33
C ALA A 161 22.06 0.44 3.87
N GLN A 162 22.40 0.60 2.59
CA GLN A 162 23.65 0.14 2.01
C GLN A 162 24.87 0.96 2.46
N LEU A 163 24.70 2.26 2.71
CA LEU A 163 25.79 3.17 3.12
C LEU A 163 26.14 3.04 4.60
N ALA A 164 25.17 2.65 5.42
CA ALA A 164 25.34 2.51 6.85
C ALA A 164 24.75 1.18 7.32
N ASP A 165 23.51 1.20 7.80
CA ASP A 165 22.81 0.04 8.32
C ASP A 165 21.32 0.15 7.97
N TRP A 166 20.62 -0.99 7.88
CA TRP A 166 19.22 -1.05 7.49
C TRP A 166 18.28 -0.25 8.39
N HIS A 167 18.65 0.02 9.65
CA HIS A 167 17.93 0.93 10.54
C HIS A 167 17.80 2.36 9.98
N TRP A 168 18.74 2.80 9.13
CA TRP A 168 18.72 4.15 8.53
C TRP A 168 17.55 4.38 7.58
N ALA A 169 16.97 3.32 7.02
CA ALA A 169 15.72 3.43 6.27
C ALA A 169 14.58 3.97 7.16
N PHE A 170 14.54 3.58 8.42
CA PHE A 170 13.54 4.04 9.40
C PHE A 170 13.86 5.43 9.95
N TRP A 171 15.14 5.81 10.07
CA TRP A 171 15.51 7.21 10.32
C TRP A 171 15.03 8.13 9.20
N GLY A 172 15.20 7.72 7.94
CA GLY A 172 14.64 8.44 6.78
C GLY A 172 13.12 8.57 6.88
N SER A 173 12.43 7.48 7.23
CA SER A 173 10.98 7.47 7.48
C SER A 173 10.56 8.46 8.58
N ALA A 174 11.28 8.47 9.70
CA ALA A 174 11.02 9.37 10.82
C ALA A 174 11.22 10.85 10.42
N ILE A 175 12.29 11.19 9.71
CA ILE A 175 12.58 12.57 9.29
C ILE A 175 11.47 13.09 8.36
N VAL A 176 11.10 12.31 7.34
CA VAL A 176 10.03 12.73 6.40
C VAL A 176 8.69 12.83 7.11
N THR A 177 8.40 11.92 8.04
CA THR A 177 7.18 11.96 8.85
C THR A 177 7.16 13.21 9.74
N MET A 178 8.28 13.56 10.36
CA MET A 178 8.40 14.76 11.20
C MET A 178 8.16 16.04 10.38
N LEU A 179 8.72 16.12 9.17
CA LEU A 179 8.45 17.22 8.24
C LEU A 179 6.97 17.30 7.84
N ALA A 180 6.37 16.16 7.48
CA ALA A 180 4.95 16.09 7.15
C ALA A 180 4.06 16.52 8.34
N LEU A 181 4.40 16.07 9.55
CA LEU A 181 3.71 16.44 10.78
C LEU A 181 3.80 17.95 11.04
N GLY A 182 4.98 18.56 10.88
CA GLY A 182 5.17 20.00 11.03
C GLY A 182 4.34 20.81 10.03
N VAL A 183 4.34 20.40 8.75
CA VAL A 183 3.51 21.05 7.71
C VAL A 183 2.02 20.92 8.02
N LEU A 184 1.56 19.72 8.36
CA LEU A 184 0.15 19.47 8.70
C LEU A 184 -0.27 20.24 9.95
N TRP A 185 0.56 20.29 10.98
CA TRP A 185 0.28 21.01 12.21
C TRP A 185 0.15 22.52 11.98
N ALA A 186 0.98 23.11 11.10
CA ALA A 186 0.91 24.53 10.77
C ALA A 186 -0.29 24.90 9.89
N VAL A 187 -0.76 23.99 9.04
CA VAL A 187 -1.77 24.28 8.00
C VAL A 187 -3.18 23.90 8.43
N LEU A 188 -3.32 22.80 9.19
CA LEU A 188 -4.63 22.32 9.62
C LEU A 188 -5.30 23.35 10.53
N PRO A 189 -6.56 23.76 10.22
CA PRO A 189 -7.26 24.72 11.05
C PRO A 189 -7.50 24.16 12.47
N PRO A 190 -7.68 25.04 13.47
CA PRO A 190 -8.05 24.65 14.81
C PRO A 190 -9.28 23.75 14.79
N VAL A 191 -9.25 22.74 15.64
CA VAL A 191 -10.24 21.67 15.63
C VAL A 191 -11.60 22.22 16.01
N THR A 192 -12.51 22.32 15.05
CA THR A 192 -13.90 22.70 15.30
C THR A 192 -14.67 21.52 15.89
N PRO A 193 -15.47 21.73 16.94
CA PRO A 193 -16.37 20.71 17.46
C PRO A 193 -17.34 20.29 16.35
N MET A 194 -17.34 19.01 15.99
CA MET A 194 -18.37 18.47 15.10
C MET A 194 -19.72 18.51 15.82
N LYS A 195 -20.77 19.00 15.15
CA LYS A 195 -22.15 18.66 15.55
C LYS A 195 -22.25 17.14 15.46
N SER A 196 -22.62 16.46 16.55
CA SER A 196 -22.71 15.00 16.58
C SER A 196 -23.70 14.54 15.51
N VAL A 197 -23.21 14.09 14.37
CA VAL A 197 -24.08 13.43 13.40
C VAL A 197 -24.29 12.03 13.95
N THR A 198 -25.50 11.76 14.45
CA THR A 198 -26.00 10.46 14.88
C THR A 198 -26.17 9.48 13.70
N THR A 199 -25.36 9.58 12.65
CA THR A 199 -25.26 8.52 11.66
C THR A 199 -24.57 7.35 12.33
N SER A 200 -25.38 6.34 12.67
CA SER A 200 -24.94 5.15 13.38
C SER A 200 -23.79 4.51 12.62
N TYR A 201 -22.59 4.56 13.19
CA TYR A 201 -21.38 3.84 12.76
C TYR A 201 -21.72 2.39 12.35
N LEU A 202 -22.58 1.74 13.15
CA LEU A 202 -23.06 0.38 12.91
C LEU A 202 -23.89 0.23 11.64
N SER A 203 -24.53 1.29 11.13
CA SER A 203 -25.33 1.23 9.89
C SER A 203 -24.46 0.91 8.67
N GLY A 204 -23.26 1.48 8.56
CA GLY A 204 -22.32 1.19 7.46
C GLY A 204 -21.86 -0.26 7.47
N TYR A 205 -21.49 -0.79 8.64
CA TYR A 205 -21.14 -2.21 8.80
C TYR A 205 -22.32 -3.12 8.49
N ARG A 206 -23.51 -2.79 9.00
CA ARG A 206 -24.72 -3.59 8.78
C ARG A 206 -25.08 -3.64 7.29
N THR A 207 -24.96 -2.52 6.58
CA THR A 207 -25.21 -2.45 5.13
C THR A 207 -24.16 -3.25 4.35
N LEU A 208 -22.88 -3.14 4.71
CA LEU A 208 -21.80 -3.91 4.08
C LEU A 208 -21.99 -5.42 4.31
N LEU A 209 -22.29 -5.84 5.54
CA LEU A 209 -22.58 -7.24 5.91
C LEU A 209 -23.78 -7.80 5.15
N LYS A 210 -24.80 -6.98 4.90
CA LYS A 210 -26.01 -7.39 4.18
C LYS A 210 -25.90 -7.35 2.66
N THR A 211 -24.79 -6.85 2.10
CA THR A 211 -24.62 -6.68 0.65
C THR A 211 -23.63 -7.72 0.12
N PRO A 212 -24.09 -8.88 -0.42
CA PRO A 212 -23.19 -9.97 -0.83
C PRO A 212 -22.21 -9.54 -1.93
N SER A 213 -22.63 -8.62 -2.81
CA SER A 213 -21.76 -8.11 -3.85
C SER A 213 -20.58 -7.31 -3.32
N ALA A 214 -20.69 -6.65 -2.17
CA ALA A 214 -19.58 -5.91 -1.57
C ALA A 214 -18.49 -6.85 -1.05
N TRP A 215 -18.89 -7.98 -0.46
CA TRP A 215 -17.93 -9.02 -0.02
C TRP A 215 -17.20 -9.66 -1.20
N LEU A 216 -17.89 -9.91 -2.32
CA LEU A 216 -17.26 -10.43 -3.52
C LEU A 216 -16.21 -9.47 -4.08
N THR A 217 -16.45 -8.16 -4.07
CA THR A 217 -15.45 -7.19 -4.54
C THR A 217 -14.26 -7.07 -3.60
N LEU A 218 -14.50 -7.12 -2.29
CA LEU A 218 -13.43 -7.16 -1.27
C LEU A 218 -12.59 -8.44 -1.37
N LEU A 219 -13.22 -9.58 -1.65
CA LEU A 219 -12.53 -10.85 -1.85
C LEU A 219 -11.65 -10.83 -3.10
N ILE A 220 -12.12 -10.21 -4.20
CA ILE A 220 -11.29 -9.97 -5.39
C ILE A 220 -10.05 -9.16 -4.99
N THR A 221 -10.21 -8.07 -4.23
CA THR A 221 -9.09 -7.27 -3.71
C THR A 221 -8.11 -8.11 -2.89
N LEU A 222 -8.61 -8.88 -1.92
CA LEU A 222 -7.77 -9.71 -1.04
C LEU A 222 -6.93 -10.70 -1.84
N VAL A 223 -7.57 -11.51 -2.69
CA VAL A 223 -6.91 -12.59 -3.44
C VAL A 223 -5.94 -12.02 -4.47
N TRP A 224 -6.32 -10.94 -5.16
CA TRP A 224 -5.46 -10.25 -6.10
C TRP A 224 -4.20 -9.70 -5.44
N MET A 225 -4.37 -9.06 -4.28
CA MET A 225 -3.25 -8.50 -3.51
C MET A 225 -2.36 -9.59 -2.93
N LEU A 226 -2.93 -10.71 -2.49
CA LEU A 226 -2.15 -11.86 -2.05
C LEU A 226 -1.20 -12.35 -3.15
N GLY A 227 -1.67 -12.46 -4.40
CA GLY A 227 -0.82 -12.83 -5.53
C GLY A 227 0.32 -11.83 -5.77
N PHE A 228 0.00 -10.53 -5.78
CA PHE A 228 0.99 -9.48 -5.95
C PHE A 228 2.05 -9.46 -4.83
N TYR A 229 1.61 -9.40 -3.58
CA TYR A 229 2.49 -9.26 -2.42
C TYR A 229 3.34 -10.51 -2.18
N THR A 230 2.87 -11.69 -2.59
CA THR A 230 3.67 -12.92 -2.52
C THR A 230 4.93 -12.82 -3.37
N VAL A 231 4.83 -12.32 -4.60
CA VAL A 231 6.01 -12.11 -5.46
C VAL A 231 6.85 -10.96 -4.92
N TYR A 232 6.21 -9.83 -4.61
CA TYR A 232 6.91 -8.61 -4.19
C TYR A 232 7.73 -8.80 -2.91
N THR A 233 7.16 -9.44 -1.88
CA THR A 233 7.77 -9.58 -0.55
C THR A 233 9.10 -10.34 -0.62
N PHE A 234 9.16 -11.43 -1.37
CA PHE A 234 10.32 -12.32 -1.43
C PHE A 234 11.22 -12.04 -2.63
N LEU A 235 10.89 -11.05 -3.46
CA LEU A 235 11.68 -10.69 -4.63
C LEU A 235 13.11 -10.30 -4.25
N GLY A 236 13.27 -9.45 -3.22
CA GLY A 236 14.58 -8.99 -2.75
C GLY A 236 15.48 -10.15 -2.33
N THR A 237 14.96 -11.04 -1.48
CA THR A 237 15.65 -12.27 -1.06
C THR A 237 16.03 -13.14 -2.26
N TYR A 238 15.12 -13.33 -3.21
CA TYR A 238 15.40 -14.10 -4.42
C TYR A 238 16.53 -13.50 -5.27
N VAL A 239 16.48 -12.20 -5.60
CA VAL A 239 17.51 -11.61 -6.47
C VAL A 239 18.86 -11.48 -5.79
N THR A 240 18.90 -11.25 -4.48
CA THR A 240 20.15 -11.28 -3.71
C THR A 240 20.74 -12.69 -3.67
N ALA A 241 19.93 -13.73 -3.45
CA ALA A 241 20.40 -15.12 -3.43
C ALA A 241 20.83 -15.64 -4.81
N ALA A 242 20.06 -15.32 -5.87
CA ALA A 242 20.30 -15.86 -7.21
C ALA A 242 21.36 -15.09 -8.03
N PHE A 243 21.50 -13.78 -7.81
CA PHE A 243 22.39 -12.91 -8.59
C PHE A 243 23.45 -12.20 -7.75
N HIS A 244 23.55 -12.51 -6.46
CA HIS A 244 24.49 -11.88 -5.52
C HIS A 244 24.40 -10.35 -5.48
N LEU A 245 23.19 -9.81 -5.69
CA LEU A 245 22.95 -8.37 -5.63
C LEU A 245 23.06 -7.85 -4.19
N ASN A 246 23.74 -6.72 -4.02
CA ASN A 246 23.75 -6.01 -2.75
C ASN A 246 22.41 -5.28 -2.49
N THR A 247 22.20 -4.76 -1.28
CA THR A 247 20.96 -4.11 -0.85
C THR A 247 20.60 -2.92 -1.76
N GLY A 248 21.59 -2.12 -2.15
CA GLY A 248 21.37 -0.98 -3.06
C GLY A 248 20.95 -1.40 -4.48
N GLN A 249 21.57 -2.44 -5.03
CA GLN A 249 21.25 -3.00 -6.35
C GLN A 249 19.84 -3.61 -6.38
N SER A 250 19.47 -4.37 -5.34
CA SER A 250 18.09 -4.83 -5.15
C SER A 250 17.13 -3.64 -5.12
N GLY A 251 17.46 -2.57 -4.39
CA GLY A 251 16.73 -1.30 -4.38
C GLY A 251 16.49 -0.71 -5.78
N ILE A 252 17.51 -0.68 -6.64
CA ILE A 252 17.39 -0.21 -8.03
C ILE A 252 16.37 -1.05 -8.81
N LEU A 253 16.31 -2.36 -8.60
CA LEU A 253 15.32 -3.21 -9.27
C LEU A 253 13.88 -2.85 -8.86
N PHE A 254 13.66 -2.57 -7.56
CA PHE A 254 12.38 -2.05 -7.08
C PHE A 254 12.07 -0.63 -7.61
N SER A 255 13.10 0.19 -7.88
CA SER A 255 12.94 1.50 -8.53
C SER A 255 12.33 1.37 -9.94
N LEU A 256 12.81 0.39 -10.72
CA LEU A 256 12.32 0.13 -12.08
C LEU A 256 10.84 -0.26 -12.05
N TYR A 257 10.47 -1.11 -11.09
CA TYR A 257 9.09 -1.45 -10.81
C TYR A 257 8.27 -0.20 -10.42
N GLY A 258 8.72 0.56 -9.42
CA GLY A 258 7.99 1.72 -8.93
C GLY A 258 7.78 2.81 -9.98
N LEU A 259 8.83 3.13 -10.75
CA LEU A 259 8.79 4.15 -11.80
C LEU A 259 7.84 3.75 -12.92
N SER A 260 7.88 2.48 -13.32
CA SER A 260 6.98 1.92 -14.34
C SER A 260 5.52 1.93 -13.86
N ASN A 261 5.28 1.58 -12.59
CA ASN A 261 3.94 1.63 -11.98
C ASN A 261 3.43 3.08 -11.87
N PHE A 262 4.30 4.03 -11.53
CA PHE A 262 3.99 5.46 -11.50
C PHE A 262 3.57 5.97 -12.89
N VAL A 263 4.36 5.70 -13.92
CA VAL A 263 4.03 6.08 -15.31
C VAL A 263 2.70 5.46 -15.74
N ALA A 264 2.50 4.16 -15.51
CA ALA A 264 1.24 3.49 -15.87
C ALA A 264 0.02 4.06 -15.14
N SER A 265 0.18 4.48 -13.88
CA SER A 265 -0.91 5.05 -13.08
C SER A 265 -1.47 6.35 -13.68
N PHE A 266 -0.64 7.19 -14.32
CA PHE A 266 -1.12 8.41 -15.01
C PHE A 266 -2.03 8.12 -16.20
N PHE A 267 -1.67 7.10 -16.99
CA PHE A 267 -2.43 6.72 -18.18
C PHE A 267 -3.59 5.77 -17.86
N SER A 268 -3.63 5.21 -16.65
CA SER A 268 -4.65 4.26 -16.21
C SER A 268 -6.08 4.78 -16.40
N GLY A 269 -6.36 6.04 -16.08
CA GLY A 269 -7.71 6.60 -16.18
C GLY A 269 -8.28 6.56 -17.60
N LYS A 270 -7.47 6.91 -18.60
CA LYS A 270 -7.87 6.87 -20.03
C LYS A 270 -8.03 5.44 -20.53
N LEU A 271 -7.22 4.51 -20.02
CA LEU A 271 -7.27 3.12 -20.41
C LEU A 271 -8.49 2.41 -19.81
N VAL A 272 -8.76 2.66 -18.53
CA VAL A 272 -9.88 2.10 -17.77
C VAL A 272 -11.22 2.60 -18.30
N THR A 273 -11.34 3.86 -18.74
CA THR A 273 -12.57 4.35 -19.36
C THR A 273 -12.87 3.70 -20.71
N ARG A 274 -11.85 3.33 -21.49
CA ARG A 274 -12.01 2.63 -22.78
C ARG A 274 -12.34 1.15 -22.61
N ILE A 275 -11.69 0.48 -21.67
CA ILE A 275 -11.80 -0.98 -21.50
C ILE A 275 -12.97 -1.36 -20.57
N GLY A 276 -13.23 -0.53 -19.56
CA GLY A 276 -14.17 -0.79 -18.46
C GLY A 276 -13.49 -1.41 -17.23
N LEU A 277 -13.97 -1.03 -16.04
CA LEU A 277 -13.36 -1.37 -14.73
C LEU A 277 -13.07 -2.87 -14.56
N LEU A 278 -14.09 -3.73 -14.67
CA LEU A 278 -13.93 -5.18 -14.44
C LEU A 278 -13.09 -5.87 -15.52
N ARG A 279 -13.20 -5.43 -16.78
CA ARG A 279 -12.37 -5.97 -17.87
C ARG A 279 -10.90 -5.60 -17.68
N SER A 280 -10.60 -4.40 -17.18
CA SER A 280 -9.24 -4.00 -16.81
C SER A 280 -8.67 -4.89 -15.70
N VAL A 281 -9.45 -5.23 -14.66
CA VAL A 281 -9.00 -6.17 -13.61
C VAL A 281 -8.72 -7.56 -14.17
N GLN A 282 -9.56 -8.07 -15.07
CA GLN A 282 -9.35 -9.38 -15.70
C GLN A 282 -8.12 -9.42 -16.60
N LEU A 283 -7.92 -8.40 -17.45
CA LEU A 283 -6.75 -8.29 -18.30
C LEU A 283 -5.47 -8.16 -17.48
N ASN A 284 -5.51 -7.35 -16.41
CA ASN A 284 -4.41 -7.24 -15.48
C ASN A 284 -4.03 -8.61 -14.90
N GLY A 285 -4.99 -9.34 -14.33
CA GLY A 285 -4.68 -10.63 -13.72
C GLY A 285 -4.08 -11.65 -14.70
N LEU A 286 -4.61 -11.71 -15.92
CA LEU A 286 -4.07 -12.60 -16.97
C LEU A 286 -2.66 -12.21 -17.42
N LEU A 287 -2.41 -10.92 -17.66
CA LEU A 287 -1.09 -10.43 -18.04
C LEU A 287 -0.07 -10.63 -16.92
N SER A 288 -0.47 -10.38 -15.67
CA SER A 288 0.38 -10.61 -14.49
C SER A 288 0.77 -12.08 -14.36
N VAL A 289 -0.15 -13.02 -14.63
CA VAL A 289 0.18 -14.47 -14.65
C VAL A 289 1.23 -14.78 -15.71
N VAL A 290 1.08 -14.28 -16.94
CA VAL A 290 2.06 -14.50 -18.02
C VAL A 290 3.45 -13.98 -17.62
N LEU A 291 3.50 -12.79 -17.04
CA LEU A 291 4.76 -12.17 -16.62
C LEU A 291 5.42 -12.90 -15.45
N ILE A 292 4.63 -13.37 -14.46
CA ILE A 292 5.15 -14.17 -13.34
C ILE A 292 5.66 -15.53 -13.85
N LEU A 293 4.95 -16.19 -14.78
CA LEU A 293 5.44 -17.40 -15.43
C LEU A 293 6.74 -17.14 -16.24
N GLY A 294 6.85 -15.96 -16.86
CA GLY A 294 8.08 -15.49 -17.49
C GLY A 294 9.25 -15.38 -16.52
N MET A 295 9.01 -14.93 -15.28
CA MET A 295 10.03 -14.91 -14.22
C MET A 295 10.49 -16.32 -13.81
N ILE A 296 9.58 -17.30 -13.81
CA ILE A 296 9.93 -18.71 -13.55
C ILE A 296 10.79 -19.26 -14.69
N GLY A 297 10.36 -19.08 -15.95
CA GLY A 297 11.10 -19.57 -17.11
C GLY A 297 12.45 -18.86 -17.35
N GLY A 298 12.54 -17.58 -16.96
CA GLY A 298 13.73 -16.75 -17.06
C GLY A 298 14.55 -16.64 -15.78
N ALA A 299 14.38 -17.55 -14.82
CA ALA A 299 14.93 -17.44 -13.46
C ALA A 299 16.44 -17.17 -13.40
N ASN A 300 17.22 -17.64 -14.38
CA ASN A 300 18.68 -17.49 -14.43
C ASN A 300 19.16 -16.19 -15.11
N ASN A 301 18.27 -15.35 -15.61
CA ASN A 301 18.63 -14.14 -16.35
C ASN A 301 18.00 -12.89 -15.74
N LEU A 302 18.85 -12.04 -15.16
CA LEU A 302 18.44 -10.81 -14.50
C LEU A 302 17.68 -9.85 -15.44
N VAL A 303 18.03 -9.82 -16.72
CA VAL A 303 17.36 -8.96 -17.72
C VAL A 303 15.92 -9.40 -17.95
N ILE A 304 15.67 -10.71 -17.99
CA ILE A 304 14.31 -11.25 -18.15
C ILE A 304 13.47 -10.94 -16.91
N ILE A 305 14.05 -11.10 -15.71
CA ILE A 305 13.38 -10.75 -14.45
C ILE A 305 13.05 -9.26 -14.39
N ALA A 306 14.01 -8.39 -14.71
CA ALA A 306 13.79 -6.94 -14.74
C ALA A 306 12.72 -6.56 -15.77
N GLY A 307 12.74 -7.16 -16.96
CA GLY A 307 11.71 -6.97 -17.99
C GLY A 307 10.31 -7.42 -17.53
N CYS A 308 10.22 -8.58 -16.87
CA CYS A 308 8.97 -9.08 -16.31
C CYS A 308 8.46 -8.19 -15.16
N LEU A 309 9.34 -7.65 -14.32
CA LEU A 309 8.99 -6.72 -13.25
C LEU A 309 8.49 -5.37 -13.78
N ILE A 310 9.14 -4.83 -14.83
CA ILE A 310 8.67 -3.63 -15.52
C ILE A 310 7.30 -3.89 -16.13
N GLY A 311 7.12 -5.03 -16.82
CA GLY A 311 5.83 -5.45 -17.33
C GLY A 311 4.77 -5.56 -16.23
N LEU A 312 5.11 -6.18 -15.10
CA LEU A 312 4.21 -6.33 -13.95
C LEU A 312 3.83 -4.98 -13.40
N ALA A 313 4.79 -4.08 -13.20
CA ALA A 313 4.53 -2.73 -12.74
C ALA A 313 3.57 -1.95 -13.65
N LEU A 314 3.78 -2.02 -14.97
CA LEU A 314 2.90 -1.38 -15.94
C LEU A 314 1.48 -1.93 -15.85
N VAL A 315 1.37 -3.25 -15.71
CA VAL A 315 0.09 -3.94 -15.59
C VAL A 315 -0.62 -3.59 -14.28
N GLN A 316 0.10 -3.59 -13.16
CA GLN A 316 -0.42 -3.25 -11.84
C GLN A 316 -0.90 -1.81 -11.74
N GLY A 317 -0.21 -0.85 -12.36
CA GLY A 317 -0.55 0.58 -12.29
C GLY A 317 -1.99 0.89 -12.74
N PHE A 318 -2.50 0.17 -13.75
CA PHE A 318 -3.92 0.30 -14.14
C PHE A 318 -4.85 -0.67 -13.42
N GLY A 319 -4.39 -1.87 -13.06
CA GLY A 319 -5.20 -2.89 -12.37
C GLY A 319 -5.64 -2.45 -10.98
N VAL A 320 -4.72 -1.94 -10.15
CA VAL A 320 -5.01 -1.43 -8.80
C VAL A 320 -6.02 -0.28 -8.89
N THR A 321 -5.78 0.65 -9.82
CA THR A 321 -6.63 1.84 -10.01
C THR A 321 -8.04 1.43 -10.40
N ALA A 322 -8.19 0.49 -11.34
CA ALA A 322 -9.49 -0.04 -11.76
C ALA A 322 -10.21 -0.75 -10.61
N LEU A 323 -9.51 -1.61 -9.85
CA LEU A 323 -10.08 -2.36 -8.76
C LEU A 323 -10.54 -1.46 -7.61
N ASN A 324 -9.70 -0.49 -7.23
CA ASN A 324 -10.03 0.47 -6.17
C ASN A 324 -11.22 1.35 -6.58
N ALA A 325 -11.24 1.85 -7.82
CA ALA A 325 -12.38 2.60 -8.35
C ALA A 325 -13.67 1.76 -8.41
N TYR A 326 -13.57 0.48 -8.77
CA TYR A 326 -14.71 -0.43 -8.78
C TYR A 326 -15.28 -0.66 -7.36
N VAL A 327 -14.40 -0.90 -6.39
CA VAL A 327 -14.76 -1.14 -4.99
C VAL A 327 -15.46 0.08 -4.37
N VAL A 328 -14.88 1.27 -4.50
CA VAL A 328 -15.44 2.49 -3.88
C VAL A 328 -16.78 2.89 -4.49
N ASN A 329 -17.00 2.61 -5.78
CA ASN A 329 -18.26 2.91 -6.45
C ASN A 329 -19.37 1.89 -6.17
N ARG A 330 -19.08 0.77 -5.48
CA ARG A 330 -20.09 -0.26 -5.21
C ARG A 330 -21.10 0.14 -4.14
N LEU A 331 -20.67 0.91 -3.15
CA LEU A 331 -21.50 1.42 -2.05
C LEU A 331 -21.31 2.95 -1.90
N PRO A 332 -21.90 3.78 -2.80
CA PRO A 332 -21.69 5.23 -2.81
C PRO A 332 -22.15 5.93 -1.51
N GLU A 333 -23.16 5.39 -0.84
CA GLU A 333 -23.69 5.92 0.43
C GLU A 333 -22.76 5.67 1.62
N GLN A 334 -21.89 4.66 1.55
CA GLN A 334 -21.02 4.21 2.65
C GLN A 334 -19.56 4.14 2.20
N ARG A 335 -19.11 5.11 1.38
CA ARG A 335 -17.76 5.16 0.78
C ARG A 335 -16.65 5.01 1.82
N SER A 336 -16.74 5.71 2.96
CA SER A 336 -15.74 5.65 4.04
C SER A 336 -15.53 4.21 4.54
N THR A 337 -16.62 3.53 4.88
CA THR A 337 -16.61 2.14 5.33
C THR A 337 -16.08 1.20 4.25
N MET A 338 -16.54 1.35 3.00
CA MET A 338 -16.07 0.51 1.89
C MET A 338 -14.58 0.70 1.62
N THR A 339 -14.07 1.94 1.65
CA THR A 339 -12.64 2.23 1.49
C THR A 339 -11.82 1.65 2.65
N ALA A 340 -12.30 1.75 3.89
CA ALA A 340 -11.61 1.18 5.05
C ALA A 340 -11.49 -0.34 4.97
N PHE A 341 -12.57 -1.04 4.61
CA PHE A 341 -12.54 -2.49 4.37
C PHE A 341 -11.71 -2.86 3.15
N ASN A 342 -11.73 -2.07 2.08
CA ASN A 342 -10.86 -2.30 0.94
C ASN A 342 -9.38 -2.24 1.37
N SER A 343 -8.99 -1.20 2.09
CA SER A 343 -7.64 -1.09 2.65
C SER A 343 -7.31 -2.23 3.60
N ALA A 344 -8.26 -2.69 4.42
CA ALA A 344 -8.06 -3.88 5.23
C ALA A 344 -7.76 -5.13 4.38
N CYS A 345 -8.51 -5.37 3.31
CA CYS A 345 -8.26 -6.47 2.38
C CYS A 345 -6.90 -6.34 1.67
N LEU A 346 -6.47 -5.12 1.31
CA LEU A 346 -5.13 -4.88 0.77
C LEU A 346 -4.05 -5.41 1.71
N TYR A 347 -4.10 -4.99 2.98
CA TYR A 347 -3.09 -5.32 3.96
C TYR A 347 -3.24 -6.72 4.56
N PHE A 348 -4.44 -7.32 4.58
CA PHE A 348 -4.58 -8.75 4.84
C PHE A 348 -3.93 -9.59 3.74
N GLY A 349 -4.01 -9.15 2.48
CA GLY A 349 -3.26 -9.77 1.38
C GLY A 349 -1.75 -9.77 1.67
N LEU A 350 -1.19 -8.63 2.09
CA LEU A 350 0.22 -8.49 2.50
C LEU A 350 0.56 -9.32 3.75
N THR A 351 -0.37 -9.39 4.71
CA THR A 351 -0.21 -10.17 5.94
C THR A 351 -0.11 -11.65 5.62
N PHE A 352 -1.07 -12.21 4.89
CA PHE A 352 -1.07 -13.63 4.54
C PHE A 352 0.09 -14.00 3.62
N SER A 353 0.45 -13.13 2.67
CA SER A 353 1.58 -13.39 1.78
C SER A 353 2.89 -13.48 2.55
N SER A 354 3.14 -12.60 3.51
CA SER A 354 4.38 -12.62 4.29
C SER A 354 4.37 -13.72 5.37
N MET A 355 3.25 -13.89 6.07
CA MET A 355 3.09 -14.86 7.16
C MET A 355 3.23 -16.31 6.69
N PHE A 356 2.58 -16.67 5.58
CA PHE A 356 2.70 -18.02 5.01
C PHE A 356 3.84 -18.12 4.00
N GLY A 357 4.11 -17.06 3.24
CA GLY A 357 5.12 -17.08 2.19
C GLY A 357 6.52 -17.33 2.72
N GLY A 358 6.85 -16.92 3.94
CA GLY A 358 8.17 -17.18 4.53
C GLY A 358 8.43 -18.67 4.75
N ALA A 359 7.45 -19.39 5.31
CA ALA A 359 7.53 -20.83 5.51
C ALA A 359 7.51 -21.59 4.16
N LEU A 360 6.67 -21.13 3.23
CA LEU A 360 6.59 -21.71 1.88
C LEU A 360 7.87 -21.47 1.09
N TYR A 361 8.51 -20.30 1.21
CA TYR A 361 9.78 -20.00 0.55
C TYR A 361 10.86 -21.04 0.88
N LEU A 362 10.94 -21.48 2.13
CA LEU A 362 11.89 -22.50 2.56
C LEU A 362 11.62 -23.90 1.96
N GLN A 363 10.37 -24.21 1.63
CA GLN A 363 9.96 -25.54 1.14
C GLN A 363 9.95 -25.65 -0.40
N ILE A 364 9.41 -24.63 -1.06
CA ILE A 364 9.13 -24.64 -2.52
C ILE A 364 9.91 -23.56 -3.28
N GLY A 365 10.70 -22.73 -2.58
CA GLY A 365 11.49 -21.66 -3.17
C GLY A 365 10.65 -20.53 -3.77
N PHE A 366 11.35 -19.56 -4.37
CA PHE A 366 10.71 -18.41 -5.02
C PHE A 366 9.81 -18.82 -6.21
N GLN A 367 10.23 -19.81 -7.00
CA GLN A 367 9.43 -20.29 -8.14
C GLN A 367 8.10 -20.91 -7.69
N GLY A 368 8.09 -21.65 -6.58
CA GLY A 368 6.86 -22.17 -5.99
C GLY A 368 5.92 -21.06 -5.51
N LEU A 369 6.46 -20.01 -4.89
CA LEU A 369 5.69 -18.82 -4.53
C LEU A 369 5.10 -18.11 -5.74
N CYS A 370 5.85 -18.00 -6.84
CA CYS A 370 5.35 -17.48 -8.11
C CYS A 370 4.17 -18.33 -8.65
N GLY A 371 4.22 -19.66 -8.49
CA GLY A 371 3.10 -20.55 -8.83
C GLY A 371 1.84 -20.27 -7.99
N ILE A 372 2.00 -20.09 -6.67
CA ILE A 372 0.90 -19.71 -5.78
C ILE A 372 0.32 -18.35 -6.14
N ALA A 373 1.18 -17.38 -6.47
CA ALA A 373 0.77 -16.06 -6.92
C ALA A 373 -0.05 -16.12 -8.21
N CYS A 374 0.36 -16.94 -9.19
CA CYS A 374 -0.40 -17.18 -10.41
C CYS A 374 -1.78 -17.78 -10.10
N ALA A 375 -1.85 -18.79 -9.24
CA ALA A 375 -3.12 -19.41 -8.83
C ALA A 375 -4.06 -18.39 -8.17
N ALA A 376 -3.55 -17.56 -7.26
CA ALA A 376 -4.31 -16.49 -6.63
C ALA A 376 -4.84 -15.49 -7.67
N LEU A 377 -4.01 -15.01 -8.58
CA LEU A 377 -4.43 -14.06 -9.63
C LEU A 377 -5.49 -14.67 -10.56
N LEU A 378 -5.37 -15.95 -10.94
CA LEU A 378 -6.39 -16.65 -11.74
C LEU A 378 -7.72 -16.77 -11.00
N ILE A 379 -7.70 -17.05 -9.69
CA ILE A 379 -8.91 -17.05 -8.85
C ILE A 379 -9.54 -15.65 -8.84
N ALA A 380 -8.74 -14.60 -8.68
CA ALA A 380 -9.24 -13.21 -8.72
C ALA A 380 -9.88 -12.87 -10.09
N VAL A 381 -9.28 -13.32 -11.20
CA VAL A 381 -9.85 -13.18 -12.55
C VAL A 381 -11.17 -13.94 -12.67
N GLY A 382 -11.25 -15.17 -12.14
CA GLY A 382 -12.46 -15.98 -12.11
C GLY A 382 -13.60 -15.30 -11.33
N LEU A 383 -13.30 -14.78 -10.15
CA LEU A 383 -14.24 -14.01 -9.32
C LEU A 383 -14.69 -12.73 -10.04
N ALA A 384 -13.77 -11.98 -10.66
CA ALA A 384 -14.11 -10.78 -11.43
C ALA A 384 -15.01 -11.09 -12.64
N ARG A 385 -14.82 -12.25 -13.29
CA ARG A 385 -15.71 -12.72 -14.38
C ARG A 385 -17.08 -13.12 -13.86
N TYR A 386 -17.13 -13.80 -12.72
CA TYR A 386 -18.39 -14.16 -12.07
C TYR A 386 -19.21 -12.93 -11.72
N VAL A 387 -18.57 -11.91 -11.15
CA VAL A 387 -19.21 -10.63 -10.81
C VAL A 387 -19.63 -9.87 -12.07
N ALA A 388 -18.87 -9.95 -13.18
CA ALA A 388 -19.24 -9.28 -14.43
C ALA A 388 -20.47 -9.90 -15.13
N LYS A 389 -20.82 -11.15 -14.80
CA LYS A 389 -21.99 -11.86 -15.37
C LYS A 389 -23.27 -11.67 -14.57
N LYS A 390 -23.18 -11.17 -13.33
CA LYS A 390 -24.29 -10.81 -12.45
C LYS A 390 -24.56 -9.31 -12.52
#